data_AF-A0A2V8NXV7-F1
#
_entry.id   AF-A0A2V8NXV7-F1
#
_cell.length_a   1.000
_cell.length_b   1.000
_cell.length_c   1.000
_cell.angle_alpha   90.00
_cell.angle_beta   90.00
_cell.angle_gamma   90.00
#
_symmetry.space_group_name_H-M   'P 1'
#
loop_
_entity.id
_entity.type
_entity.pdbx_description
1 polymer ?
#
loop_
_entity_poly.entity_id
_entity_poly.type
_entity_poly.pdbx_seq_one_letter_code
_entity_poly.pdbx_strand_id
1 'polypeptide(L)' 'MIRPKSQKRAREKARADRQKEKEQRRAEARERKANAPPRTAGEDPDLAGIRPGPQPPPDWLLEIQDQKEDQEDQKEEN' A
#
# COMPACT_ATOMS: atom_id res chain seq x y z
N MET A 1 -13.42 -8.72 -45.00
CA MET A 1 -14.50 -8.72 -43.98
C MET A 1 -14.20 -9.77 -42.91
N ILE A 2 -13.85 -9.34 -41.69
CA ILE A 2 -13.62 -10.27 -40.56
C ILE A 2 -14.98 -10.82 -40.12
N ARG A 3 -15.16 -12.14 -40.18
CA ARG A 3 -16.44 -12.79 -39.85
C ARG A 3 -16.65 -12.74 -38.34
N PRO A 4 -17.78 -12.24 -37.81
CA PRO A 4 -18.00 -12.01 -36.38
C PRO A 4 -17.75 -13.24 -35.47
N LYS A 5 -17.86 -14.46 -36.00
CA LYS A 5 -17.56 -15.71 -35.29
C LYS A 5 -16.07 -15.90 -34.97
N SER A 6 -15.15 -15.40 -35.80
CA SER A 6 -13.70 -15.53 -35.57
C SER A 6 -13.23 -14.64 -34.42
N GLN A 7 -13.79 -13.43 -34.32
CA GLN A 7 -13.51 -12.52 -33.19
C GLN A 7 -14.03 -13.10 -31.86
N LYS A 8 -15.23 -13.70 -31.85
CA LYS A 8 -15.76 -14.36 -30.65
C LYS A 8 -14.83 -15.49 -30.19
N ARG A 9 -14.40 -16.36 -31.12
CA ARG A 9 -13.48 -17.47 -30.81
C ARG A 9 -12.13 -16.96 -30.28
N ALA A 10 -11.57 -15.91 -30.87
CA ALA A 10 -10.33 -15.30 -30.39
C ALA A 10 -10.48 -14.73 -28.97
N ARG A 11 -11.61 -14.08 -28.67
CA ARG A 11 -11.90 -13.52 -27.34
C ARG A 11 -12.09 -14.60 -26.28
N GLU A 12 -12.75 -15.71 -26.61
CA GLU A 12 -12.89 -16.85 -25.70
C GLU A 12 -11.55 -17.54 -25.43
N LYS A 13 -10.74 -17.75 -26.48
CA LYS A 13 -9.38 -18.28 -26.32
C LYS A 13 -8.54 -17.40 -25.41
N ALA A 14 -8.55 -16.08 -25.61
CA ALA A 14 -7.81 -15.14 -24.77
C ALA A 14 -8.29 -15.14 -23.31
N ARG A 15 -9.59 -15.35 -23.06
CA ARG A 15 -10.11 -15.48 -21.68
C ARG A 15 -9.63 -16.77 -21.02
N ALA A 16 -9.68 -17.89 -21.74
CA ALA A 16 -9.22 -19.18 -21.24
C ALA A 16 -7.71 -19.16 -20.95
N ASP A 17 -6.91 -18.56 -21.84
CA ASP A 17 -5.46 -18.46 -21.67
C ASP A 17 -5.11 -17.60 -20.44
N ARG A 18 -5.79 -16.45 -20.24
CA ARG A 18 -5.62 -15.61 -19.04
C ARG A 18 -6.05 -16.31 -17.75
N GLN A 19 -7.08 -17.15 -17.79
CA GLN A 19 -7.51 -17.92 -16.62
C GLN A 19 -6.44 -18.95 -16.24
N LYS A 20 -5.94 -19.71 -17.22
CA LYS A 20 -4.85 -20.67 -17.03
C LYS A 20 -3.59 -20.00 -16.47
N GLU A 21 -3.18 -18.86 -17.03
CA GLU A 21 -2.02 -18.12 -16.54
C GLU A 21 -2.19 -17.66 -15.09
N LYS A 22 -3.39 -17.18 -14.72
CA LYS A 22 -3.69 -16.80 -13.33
C LYS A 22 -3.66 -18.01 -12.39
N GLU A 23 -4.17 -19.15 -12.84
CA GLU A 23 -4.16 -20.39 -12.06
C GLU A 23 -2.73 -20.89 -11.86
N GLN A 24 -1.90 -20.89 -12.91
CA GLN A 24 -0.48 -21.21 -12.83
C GLN A 24 0.25 -20.27 -11.86
N ARG A 25 0.08 -18.96 -12.00
CA ARG A 25 0.68 -17.97 -11.08
C ARG A 25 0.25 -18.20 -9.62
N ARG A 26 -1.00 -18.57 -9.38
CA ARG A 26 -1.49 -18.89 -8.03
C ARG A 26 -0.88 -20.18 -7.49
N ALA A 27 -0.73 -21.21 -8.33
CA ALA A 27 -0.07 -22.46 -7.94
C ALA A 27 1.40 -22.21 -7.59
N GLU A 28 2.14 -21.50 -8.44
CA GLU A 28 3.53 -21.11 -8.17
C GLU A 28 3.67 -20.28 -6.89
N ALA A 29 2.76 -19.32 -6.65
CA ALA A 29 2.77 -18.52 -5.42
C ALA A 29 2.51 -19.37 -4.17
N ARG A 30 1.63 -20.38 -4.26
CA ARG A 30 1.36 -21.33 -3.17
C ARG A 30 2.59 -22.20 -2.90
N GLU A 31 3.22 -22.73 -3.93
CA GLU A 31 4.44 -23.54 -3.82
C GLU A 31 5.60 -22.71 -3.23
N ARG A 32 5.82 -21.49 -3.72
CA ARG A 32 6.82 -20.57 -3.15
C ARG A 32 6.54 -20.27 -1.69
N LYS A 33 5.29 -20.04 -1.30
CA LYS A 33 4.92 -19.78 0.10
C LYS A 33 5.11 -21.02 0.97
N ALA A 34 4.82 -22.21 0.47
CA ALA A 34 4.99 -23.47 1.20
C ALA A 34 6.48 -23.83 1.39
N ASN A 35 7.32 -23.51 0.41
CA ASN A 35 8.77 -23.74 0.46
C ASN A 35 9.56 -22.60 1.10
N ALA A 36 8.93 -21.44 1.32
CA ALA A 36 9.58 -20.33 1.99
C ALA A 36 9.85 -20.70 3.46
N PRO A 37 11.04 -20.39 3.98
CA PRO A 37 11.31 -20.58 5.40
C PRO A 37 10.28 -19.78 6.23
N PRO A 38 9.91 -20.28 7.42
CA PRO A 38 9.07 -19.51 8.33
C PRO A 38 9.73 -18.15 8.58
N ARG A 39 8.92 -17.08 8.51
CA ARG A 39 9.39 -15.74 8.86
C ARG A 39 9.95 -15.80 10.28
N THR A 40 11.13 -15.21 10.48
CA THR A 40 11.72 -15.07 11.81
C THR A 40 10.69 -14.41 12.72
N ALA A 41 10.41 -15.02 13.88
CA ALA A 41 9.41 -14.53 14.84
C ALA A 41 9.85 -13.25 15.59
N GLY A 42 10.76 -12.47 15.00
CA GLY A 42 11.24 -11.19 15.51
C GLY A 42 10.45 -10.03 14.90
N GLU A 43 10.56 -8.87 15.55
CA GLU A 43 10.06 -7.61 15.03
C GLU A 43 10.74 -7.30 13.68
N ASP A 44 9.98 -6.76 12.72
CA ASP A 44 10.52 -6.40 11.41
C ASP A 44 11.63 -5.36 11.60
N PRO A 45 12.84 -5.53 11.03
CA PRO A 45 13.91 -4.53 11.15
C PRO A 45 13.45 -3.10 10.81
N ASP A 46 12.50 -2.96 9.88
CA ASP A 46 11.96 -1.66 9.46
C ASP A 46 10.92 -1.09 10.45
N LEU A 47 10.27 -1.96 11.25
CA LEU A 47 9.28 -1.56 12.25
C LEU A 47 9.82 -1.58 13.69
N ALA A 48 11.00 -2.15 13.90
CA ALA A 48 11.62 -2.26 15.21
C ALA A 48 11.83 -0.87 15.82
N GLY A 49 11.28 -0.66 17.02
CA GLY A 49 11.38 0.61 17.74
C GLY A 49 10.36 1.68 17.34
N ILE A 50 9.47 1.43 16.38
CA ILE A 50 8.33 2.32 16.12
C ILE A 50 7.27 2.13 17.20
N ARG A 51 7.00 3.20 17.95
CA ARG A 51 5.92 3.20 18.94
C ARG A 51 4.60 3.56 18.25
N PRO A 52 3.59 2.67 18.27
CA PRO A 52 2.28 3.03 17.76
C PRO A 52 1.68 4.14 18.63
N GLY A 53 1.26 5.23 18.00
CA GLY A 53 0.71 6.39 18.68
C GLY A 53 0.71 7.63 17.78
N PRO A 54 0.14 8.75 18.26
CA PRO A 54 0.27 10.02 17.56
C PRO A 54 1.75 10.43 17.54
N GLN A 55 2.26 10.74 16.34
CA GLN A 55 3.60 11.29 16.17
C GLN A 55 3.65 12.67 16.86
N PRO A 56 4.69 12.99 17.64
CA PRO A 56 4.86 14.35 18.17
C PRO A 56 4.85 15.38 17.03
N PRO A 57 4.26 16.57 17.27
CA PRO A 57 4.28 17.64 16.28
C PRO A 57 5.74 18.02 15.97
N PRO A 58 6.06 18.32 14.70
CA PRO A 58 7.39 18.76 14.33
C PRO A 58 7.68 20.18 14.82
N ASP A 59 8.95 20.53 15.01
CA ASP A 59 9.38 21.82 15.58
C ASP A 59 8.79 23.03 14.84
N TRP A 60 8.70 22.96 13.51
CA TRP A 60 8.11 24.04 12.71
C TRP A 60 6.63 24.27 12.99
N LEU A 61 5.89 23.22 13.39
CA LEU A 61 4.48 23.35 13.71
C LEU A 61 4.29 24.00 15.08
N LEU A 62 5.15 23.66 16.04
CA LEU A 62 5.19 24.30 17.36
C LEU A 62 5.50 25.79 17.24
N GLU A 63 6.50 26.16 16.43
CA GLU A 63 6.87 27.56 16.22
C GLU A 63 5.73 28.38 15.59
N ILE A 64 4.97 27.79 14.67
CA ILE A 64 3.77 28.43 14.09
C ILE A 64 2.66 28.56 15.14
N GLN A 65 2.54 27.61 16.06
CA GLN A 65 1.56 27.64 17.15
C GLN A 65 1.87 28.80 18.10
N ASP A 66 3.11 28.90 18.56
CA ASP A 66 3.58 29.95 19.47
C ASP A 66 3.40 31.34 18.83
N GLN A 67 3.80 31.50 17.56
CA GLN A 67 3.60 32.76 16.84
C GLN A 67 2.13 33.14 16.69
N LYS A 68 1.21 32.18 16.64
CA LYS A 68 -0.23 32.47 16.59
C LYS A 68 -0.75 32.91 17.95
N GLU A 69 -0.33 32.25 19.03
CA GLU A 69 -0.69 32.64 20.39
C GLU A 69 -0.23 34.08 20.68
N ASP A 70 1.03 34.41 20.36
CA ASP A 70 1.57 35.76 20.51
C ASP A 70 0.77 36.83 19.72
N GLN A 71 0.27 36.46 18.54
CA GLN A 71 -0.52 37.34 17.67
C GLN A 71 -1.98 37.46 18.12
N GLU A 72 -2.50 36.48 18.85
CA GLU A 72 -3.83 36.53 19.47
C GLU A 72 -3.77 37.41 20.72
N ASP A 73 -2.74 37.26 21.55
CA ASP A 73 -2.51 38.11 22.72
C ASP A 73 -2.37 39.59 22.35
N GLN A 74 -1.59 39.90 21.30
CA GLN A 74 -1.43 41.27 20.80
C GLN A 74 -2.71 41.87 20.19
N LYS A 75 -3.67 41.03 19.77
CA LYS A 75 -4.98 41.49 19.31
C LYS A 75 -5.96 41.70 20.45
N GLU A 76 -5.85 40.94 21.54
CA GLU A 76 -6.68 41.14 22.72
C GLU A 76 -6.27 42.38 23.52
N GLU A 77 -4.99 42.79 23.43
CA GLU A 77 -4.46 43.95 24.15
C GLU A 77 -4.76 45.32 23.48
N ASN A 78 -5.38 45.34 22.29
CA ASN A 78 -5.63 46.53 21.46
C ASN A 78 -7.13 46.81 21.28
#